data_AF-A0A497R8I2-F1
#
_entry.id   AF-A0A497R8I2-F1
#
_cell.length_a   1.000
_cell.length_b   1.000
_cell.length_c   1.000
_cell.angle_alpha   90.00
_cell.angle_beta   90.00
_cell.angle_gamma   90.00
#
_symmetry.space_group_name_H-M   'P 1'
#
loop_
_entity.id
_entity.type
_entity.pdbx_description
1 polymer ?
#
loop_
_entity_poly.entity_id
_entity_poly.type
_entity_poly.pdbx_seq_one_letter_code
_entity_poly.pdbx_strand_id
1 'polypeptide(L)' 'MNISKKALNCLKKKGIREIRLSLFFDCSIKIKMEFNKEESGEGLDFEGIKIVADEDTLLFLEGLMIDLSDEGLFLRPE' A
#
# COMPACT_ATOMS: atom_id res chain seq x y z
N MET A 1 0.41 8.19 -5.38
CA MET A 1 0.77 6.78 -5.19
C MET A 1 0.08 5.93 -6.23
N ASN A 2 0.80 4.99 -6.85
CA ASN A 2 0.23 3.99 -7.76
C ASN A 2 0.54 2.56 -7.31
N ILE A 3 -0.22 1.57 -7.79
CA ILE A 3 0.02 0.16 -7.51
C ILE A 3 0.20 -0.56 -8.85
N SER A 4 1.30 -1.29 -9.00
CA SER A 4 1.56 -2.02 -10.24
C SER A 4 0.50 -3.13 -10.44
N LYS A 5 0.15 -3.43 -11.70
CA LYS A 5 -0.80 -4.50 -12.02
C LYS A 5 -0.36 -5.86 -11.43
N LYS A 6 0.95 -6.12 -11.37
CA LYS A 6 1.50 -7.35 -10.80
C LYS A 6 1.24 -7.41 -9.29
N ALA A 7 1.50 -6.31 -8.58
CA ALA A 7 1.23 -6.18 -7.15
C ALA A 7 -0.28 -6.31 -6.86
N LEU A 8 -1.12 -5.58 -7.59
CA LEU A 8 -2.56 -5.61 -7.45
C LEU A 8 -3.14 -7.02 -7.65
N ASN A 9 -2.72 -7.71 -8.71
CA ASN A 9 -3.17 -9.09 -8.98
C ASN A 9 -2.73 -10.07 -7.87
N CYS A 10 -1.53 -9.90 -7.33
CA CYS A 10 -1.05 -10.72 -6.22
C CYS A 10 -1.89 -10.51 -4.96
N LEU A 11 -2.17 -9.26 -4.61
CA LEU A 11 -3.00 -8.91 -3.46
C LEU A 11 -4.42 -9.48 -3.60
N LYS A 12 -5.05 -9.32 -4.76
CA LYS A 12 -6.37 -9.90 -5.06
C LYS A 12 -6.38 -11.42 -4.96
N LYS A 13 -5.37 -12.10 -5.52
CA LYS A 13 -5.22 -13.57 -5.42
C LYS A 13 -5.09 -14.05 -3.97
N LYS A 14 -4.47 -13.24 -3.10
CA LYS A 14 -4.34 -13.53 -1.66
C LYS A 14 -5.62 -13.16 -0.87
N GLY A 15 -6.64 -12.64 -1.53
CA GLY A 15 -7.89 -12.21 -0.91
C GLY A 15 -7.75 -10.94 -0.07
N ILE A 16 -6.69 -10.16 -0.30
CA ILE A 16 -6.51 -8.87 0.36
C ILE A 16 -7.49 -7.87 -0.24
N ARG A 17 -8.22 -7.18 0.63
CA ARG A 17 -9.20 -6.15 0.28
C ARG A 17 -8.83 -4.77 0.80
N GLU A 18 -7.96 -4.71 1.81
CA GLU A 18 -7.50 -3.44 2.36
C GLU A 18 -6.00 -3.49 2.69
N ILE A 19 -5.31 -2.39 2.43
CA ILE A 19 -3.94 -2.12 2.86
C ILE A 19 -3.94 -0.88 3.75
N ARG A 20 -3.43 -1.02 4.98
CA ARG A 20 -3.18 0.11 5.87
C ARG A 20 -1.71 0.51 5.76
N LEU A 21 -1.46 1.78 5.48
CA LEU A 21 -0.14 2.36 5.37
C LEU A 21 0.05 3.37 6.49
N SER A 22 1.18 3.31 7.18
CA SER A 22 1.56 4.29 8.20
C SER A 22 3.05 4.56 8.15
N LEU A 23 3.43 5.83 8.32
CA LEU A 23 4.82 6.22 8.51
C LEU A 23 5.31 5.80 9.89
N PHE A 24 6.50 5.22 9.93
CA PHE A 24 7.22 4.88 11.13
C PHE A 24 8.60 5.53 11.08
N PHE A 25 8.88 6.38 12.06
CA PHE A 25 10.15 7.09 12.18
C PHE A 25 11.02 6.37 13.21
N ASP A 26 12.12 5.78 12.76
CA ASP A 26 13.26 5.45 13.60
C ASP A 26 14.48 6.26 13.14
N CYS A 27 15.70 5.75 13.32
CA CYS A 27 16.88 6.38 12.71
C CYS A 27 16.79 6.49 11.16
N SER A 28 15.76 5.92 10.53
CA SER A 28 15.31 6.18 9.18
C SER A 28 13.77 6.29 9.08
N ILE A 29 13.27 6.76 7.93
CA ILE A 29 11.83 6.78 7.63
C ILE A 29 11.46 5.43 7.01
N LYS A 30 10.44 4.78 7.56
CA LYS A 30 9.90 3.50 7.07
C LYS A 30 8.41 3.61 6.86
N ILE A 31 7.87 2.78 5.96
CA ILE A 31 6.43 2.58 5.82
C ILE A 31 6.08 1.21 6.37
N LYS A 32 5.16 1.18 7.32
CA LYS A 32 4.52 -0.06 7.77
C LYS A 32 3.31 -0.34 6.87
N MET A 33 3.25 -1.54 6.31
CA MET A 33 2.15 -2.02 5.48
C MET A 33 1.43 -3.17 6.19
N GLU A 34 0.13 -3.05 6.40
CA GLU A 34 -0.72 -4.09 7.00
C GLU A 34 -1.78 -4.52 6.00
N PHE A 35 -1.99 -5.83 5.86
CA PHE A 35 -2.86 -6.41 4.85
C PHE A 35 -4.07 -7.08 5.48
N ASN A 36 -5.26 -6.62 5.11
CA ASN A 36 -6.53 -7.10 5.64
C ASN A 36 -7.39 -7.73 4.55
N LYS A 37 -8.10 -8.81 4.90
CA LYS A 37 -9.05 -9.50 4.02
C LYS A 37 -10.46 -8.90 4.07
N GLU A 38 -10.70 -8.04 5.04
CA GLU A 38 -11.94 -7.30 5.25
C GLU A 38 -11.66 -5.81 5.14
N GLU A 39 -12.68 -5.05 4.73
CA GLU A 39 -12.59 -3.59 4.67
C GLU A 39 -13.10 -2.99 5.98
N SER A 40 -12.44 -1.94 6.43
CA SER A 40 -12.71 -1.28 7.69
C SER A 40 -12.66 0.23 7.50
N GLY A 41 -13.82 0.80 7.19
CA GLY A 41 -14.04 2.25 7.15
C GLY A 41 -13.64 2.94 5.84
N GLU A 42 -13.29 4.22 5.96
CA GLU A 42 -12.97 5.13 4.86
C GLU A 42 -11.51 4.98 4.40
N GLY A 43 -11.29 5.15 3.10
CA GLY A 43 -10.00 5.03 2.44
C GLY A 43 -10.14 5.23 0.94
N LEU A 44 -9.01 5.27 0.23
CA LEU A 44 -8.97 5.39 -1.23
C LEU A 44 -9.16 4.02 -1.87
N ASP A 45 -10.13 3.87 -2.78
CA ASP A 45 -10.29 2.63 -3.53
C ASP A 45 -9.36 2.60 -4.75
N PHE A 46 -8.49 1.59 -4.80
CA PHE A 46 -7.60 1.29 -5.91
C PHE A 46 -7.99 -0.04 -6.53
N GLU A 47 -8.84 0.03 -7.55
CA GLU A 47 -9.32 -1.11 -8.33
C GLU A 47 -9.87 -2.27 -7.46
N GLY A 48 -10.60 -1.96 -6.38
CA GLY A 48 -11.17 -2.95 -5.45
C GLY A 48 -10.23 -3.37 -4.32
N ILE A 49 -9.17 -2.60 -4.07
CA ILE A 49 -8.37 -2.67 -2.85
C ILE A 49 -8.43 -1.31 -2.18
N LYS A 50 -8.91 -1.28 -0.93
CA LYS A 50 -8.97 -0.07 -0.13
C LYS A 50 -7.60 0.26 0.47
N ILE A 51 -7.14 1.48 0.27
CA ILE A 51 -5.91 1.99 0.85
C ILE A 51 -6.29 2.97 1.95
N VAL A 52 -5.83 2.71 3.17
CA VAL A 52 -6.09 3.54 4.35
C VAL A 52 -4.75 4.08 4.85
N ALA A 53 -4.62 5.40 4.89
CA ALA A 53 -3.40 6.10 5.31
C ALA A 53 -3.79 7.50 5.82
N ASP A 54 -2.99 8.06 6.72
CA ASP A 54 -3.12 9.47 7.10
C ASP A 54 -2.53 10.41 6.02
N GLU A 55 -2.81 11.71 6.16
CA GLU A 55 -2.41 12.72 5.18
C GLU A 55 -0.88 12.79 4.99
N ASP A 56 -0.11 12.73 6.07
CA ASP A 56 1.36 12.74 6.03
C ASP A 56 1.92 11.52 5.28
N THR A 57 1.34 10.33 5.52
CA THR A 57 1.71 9.11 4.81
C THR A 57 1.36 9.19 3.33
N LEU A 58 0.20 9.75 2.98
CA LEU A 58 -0.19 9.96 1.58
C LEU A 58 0.74 10.93 0.85
N LEU A 59 1.13 12.03 1.50
CA LEU A 59 2.09 13.00 0.98
C LEU A 59 3.45 12.35 0.75
N PHE A 60 3.93 11.53 1.69
CA PHE A 60 5.19 10.80 1.51
C PHE A 60 5.13 9.79 0.35
N LEU A 61 3.96 9.22 0.08
CA LEU A 61 3.71 8.25 -0.99
C LEU A 61 3.45 8.91 -2.36
N GLU A 62 3.44 10.24 -2.43
CA GLU A 62 3.28 10.97 -3.69
C GLU A 62 4.47 10.70 -4.62
N GLY A 63 4.18 10.35 -5.88
CA GLY A 63 5.18 9.93 -6.86
C GLY A 63 5.83 8.55 -6.63
N LEU A 64 5.34 7.77 -5.65
CA LEU A 64 5.80 6.39 -5.41
C LEU A 64 4.81 5.35 -5.95
N MET A 65 5.34 4.22 -6.38
CA MET A 65 4.61 3.04 -6.82
C MET A 65 4.88 1.85 -5.89
N ILE A 66 3.81 1.17 -5.46
CA ILE A 66 3.88 -0.16 -4.84
C ILE A 66 4.01 -1.20 -5.96
N ASP A 67 5.13 -1.92 -5.99
CA ASP A 67 5.39 -2.98 -6.96
C ASP A 67 5.72 -4.31 -6.26
N LEU A 68 5.81 -5.40 -7.04
CA LEU A 68 6.00 -6.76 -6.54
C LEU A 68 7.25 -7.42 -7.13
N SER A 69 8.21 -7.74 -6.26
CA SER A 69 9.34 -8.62 -6.54
C SER A 69 9.06 -10.03 -6.04
N ASP A 70 10.02 -10.93 -6.25
CA ASP A 70 9.94 -12.30 -5.73
C ASP A 70 10.09 -12.36 -4.19
N GLU A 71 10.66 -11.32 -3.59
CA GLU A 71 10.87 -11.21 -2.14
C GLU A 71 9.69 -10.51 -1.42
N GLY A 72 8.82 -9.82 -2.16
CA GLY A 72 7.64 -9.17 -1.58
C GLY A 72 7.24 -7.88 -2.28
N LEU A 73 6.41 -7.09 -1.59
CA LEU A 73 6.03 -5.75 -2.04
C LEU A 73 7.10 -4.74 -1.67
N PHE A 74 7.35 -3.79 -2.56
CA PHE A 74 8.32 -2.73 -2.35
C PHE A 74 7.85 -1.42 -2.99
N LEU A 75 8.45 -0.31 -2.58
CA LEU A 75 8.20 1.02 -3.12
C LEU A 75 9.31 1.40 -4.10
N ARG A 76 8.94 1.99 -5.23
CA ARG A 76 9.87 2.58 -6.20
C ARG A 76 9.32 3.89 -6.76
N PRO A 77 10.15 4.76 -7.34
CA PRO A 77 9.66 5.90 -8.11
C PRO A 77 8.71 5.45 -9.22
N GLU A 78 7.66 6.24 -9.44
CA GLU A 78 6.66 6.02 -10.49
C GLU A 78 7.27 6.02 -11.91
#